data_AF-A0A2V8HA54-F1
#
_entry.id   AF-A0A2V8HA54-F1
#
_cell.length_a   1.000
_cell.length_b   1.000
_cell.length_c   1.000
_cell.angle_alpha   90.00
_cell.angle_beta   90.00
_cell.angle_gamma   90.00
#
_symmetry.space_group_name_H-M   'P 1'
#
loop_
_entity.id
_entity.type
_entity.pdbx_description
1 polymer ?
#
loop_
_entity_poly.entity_id
_entity_poly.type
_entity_poly.pdbx_seq_one_letter_code
_entity_poly.pdbx_strand_id
1 'polypeptide(L)'
;MFDRRRRGAGPVVRADFLAGVAMSPLSVFVRTLLRSSALFLGTAAVFLHPPLDWSAAHGLPQAPGVVEAQQGAAEAAVDGLVAALKDADPGVRRTAAGALGQIGAARAVPGLVDALKDRDADVRSKAVQALGEIGDARAVQGLMGALTDENVSVRAHAAASLGEIGDSKAVDALVAAVADKSPDVRRRAIQALAEIGDARALDALTKALKDEDVSVRRSAASAIAEIGDGRNPHPHPHPHPRVRLNWRPEIVR
;
A
#
# COMPACT_ATOMS: atom_id res chain seq x y z
N MET A 1 -31.18 4.70 -75.51
CA MET A 1 -32.07 3.52 -75.60
C MET A 1 -32.23 2.98 -74.18
N PHE A 2 -33.00 3.64 -73.31
CA PHE A 2 -34.36 3.23 -72.90
C PHE A 2 -34.52 1.70 -72.78
N ASP A 3 -34.76 1.14 -71.59
CA ASP A 3 -36.13 0.97 -71.08
C ASP A 3 -36.25 0.35 -69.65
N ARG A 4 -37.30 0.82 -68.96
CA ARG A 4 -38.19 0.29 -67.88
C ARG A 4 -37.74 -0.83 -66.92
N ARG A 5 -37.86 -0.64 -65.59
CA ARG A 5 -39.08 -0.63 -64.72
C ARG A 5 -39.98 -1.87 -64.80
N ARG A 6 -40.06 -2.63 -63.69
CA ARG A 6 -41.27 -3.17 -63.01
C ARG A 6 -40.89 -3.31 -61.52
N ARG A 7 -41.50 -2.72 -60.47
CA ARG A 7 -42.89 -2.45 -60.06
C ARG A 7 -43.77 -3.70 -59.99
N GLY A 8 -43.90 -4.25 -58.78
CA GLY A 8 -44.99 -5.08 -58.28
C GLY A 8 -45.22 -4.71 -56.81
N ALA A 9 -46.46 -4.41 -56.46
CA ALA A 9 -46.88 -3.78 -55.20
C ALA A 9 -47.81 -4.70 -54.39
N GLY A 10 -47.67 -4.62 -53.05
CA GLY A 10 -48.71 -4.88 -52.02
C GLY A 10 -48.98 -6.34 -51.61
N PRO A 11 -49.53 -6.59 -50.39
CA PRO A 11 -50.33 -5.67 -49.58
C PRO A 11 -49.88 -5.45 -48.12
N VAL A 12 -50.55 -4.45 -47.56
CA VAL A 12 -50.56 -3.86 -46.21
C VAL A 12 -51.02 -4.85 -45.12
N VAL A 13 -50.33 -4.92 -43.97
CA VAL A 13 -50.94 -5.00 -42.62
C VAL A 13 -50.01 -4.29 -41.61
N ARG A 14 -50.63 -3.55 -40.69
CA ARG A 14 -50.05 -2.60 -39.73
C ARG A 14 -49.56 -3.26 -38.42
N ALA A 15 -48.77 -2.46 -37.70
CA ALA A 15 -48.79 -2.21 -36.25
C ALA A 15 -47.90 -3.07 -35.32
N ASP A 16 -47.04 -2.31 -34.63
CA ASP A 16 -46.62 -2.45 -33.22
C ASP A 16 -45.78 -3.67 -32.82
N PHE A 17 -44.50 -3.45 -32.49
CA PHE A 17 -44.03 -3.28 -31.10
C PHE A 17 -42.49 -3.24 -31.07
N LEU A 18 -41.94 -2.32 -30.29
CA LEU A 18 -40.51 -2.09 -30.12
C LEU A 18 -39.85 -3.18 -29.25
N ALA A 19 -38.64 -3.57 -29.67
CA ALA A 19 -37.46 -3.96 -28.88
C ALA A 19 -37.67 -4.63 -27.50
N GLY A 20 -37.22 -5.89 -27.39
CA GLY A 20 -37.04 -6.58 -26.11
C GLY A 20 -36.05 -7.74 -26.21
N VAL A 21 -34.75 -7.44 -26.32
CA VAL A 21 -33.69 -8.42 -26.03
C VAL A 21 -33.35 -8.30 -24.54
N ALA A 22 -33.66 -9.34 -23.76
CA ALA A 22 -33.21 -9.49 -22.38
C ALA A 22 -32.79 -10.96 -22.16
N MET A 23 -31.50 -11.28 -22.19
CA MET A 23 -30.46 -11.11 -21.15
C MET A 23 -30.44 -12.29 -20.16
N SER A 24 -29.35 -13.05 -20.23
CA SER A 24 -29.03 -14.23 -19.44
C SER A 24 -29.00 -13.93 -17.92
N PRO A 25 -29.30 -14.92 -17.05
CA PRO A 25 -29.42 -14.73 -15.60
C PRO A 25 -28.14 -14.25 -14.88
N LEU A 26 -26.98 -14.25 -15.53
CA LEU A 26 -25.76 -13.62 -15.00
C LEU A 26 -25.79 -12.07 -15.00
N SER A 27 -26.66 -11.44 -15.81
CA SER A 27 -26.73 -9.96 -15.92
C SER A 27 -27.61 -9.30 -14.87
N VAL A 28 -28.42 -10.07 -14.13
CA VAL A 28 -29.23 -9.54 -13.01
C VAL A 28 -28.37 -9.37 -11.76
N PHE A 29 -27.37 -10.24 -11.56
CA PHE A 29 -26.53 -10.21 -10.35
C PHE A 29 -25.54 -9.04 -10.33
N VAL A 30 -25.09 -8.56 -11.48
CA VAL A 30 -24.17 -7.40 -11.58
C VAL A 30 -24.91 -6.06 -11.45
N ARG A 31 -26.24 -6.01 -11.65
CA ARG A 31 -27.04 -4.78 -11.50
C ARG A 31 -27.58 -4.52 -10.10
N THR A 32 -27.58 -5.51 -9.21
CA THR A 32 -28.03 -5.32 -7.81
C THR A 32 -26.92 -4.78 -6.89
N LEU A 33 -25.66 -4.76 -7.33
CA LEU A 33 -24.52 -4.27 -6.53
C LEU A 33 -24.08 -2.83 -6.83
N LEU A 34 -24.82 -2.09 -7.67
CA LEU A 34 -24.48 -0.71 -8.07
C LEU A 34 -25.62 0.31 -7.84
N ARG A 35 -26.53 0.06 -6.89
CA ARG A 35 -27.59 1.01 -6.50
C ARG A 35 -27.84 1.20 -4.99
N SER A 36 -27.06 0.59 -4.11
CA SER A 36 -27.25 0.77 -2.65
C SER A 36 -26.11 1.54 -2.02
N SER A 37 -26.09 2.84 -2.28
CA SER A 37 -25.42 3.84 -1.45
C SER A 37 -26.10 5.18 -1.67
N ALA A 38 -27.21 5.43 -0.96
CA ALA A 38 -27.57 6.73 -0.39
C ALA A 38 -28.97 6.66 0.24
N LEU A 39 -29.09 7.22 1.45
CA LEU A 39 -30.30 7.58 2.18
C LEU A 39 -30.97 6.47 3.01
N PHE A 40 -30.43 6.22 4.21
CA PHE A 40 -31.24 6.14 5.43
C PHE A 40 -30.55 6.98 6.52
N LEU A 41 -30.79 8.29 6.46
CA LEU A 41 -30.63 9.19 7.60
C LEU A 41 -32.03 9.44 8.16
N GLY A 42 -32.22 9.24 9.46
CA GLY A 42 -33.32 9.84 10.20
C GLY A 42 -34.16 8.86 11.01
N THR A 43 -33.69 8.54 12.21
CA THR A 43 -34.50 8.60 13.45
C THR A 43 -33.53 8.52 14.63
N ALA A 44 -33.08 9.70 15.07
CA ALA A 44 -32.51 9.85 16.39
C ALA A 44 -33.65 10.05 17.40
N ALA A 45 -33.45 9.49 18.60
CA ALA A 45 -34.15 9.73 19.85
C ALA A 45 -35.53 9.09 20.07
N VAL A 46 -35.55 7.87 20.65
CA VAL A 46 -36.11 7.65 22.00
C VAL A 46 -35.23 6.60 22.70
N PHE A 47 -34.33 7.07 23.56
CA PHE A 47 -33.62 6.26 24.55
C PHE A 47 -34.45 6.29 25.84
N LEU A 48 -35.00 5.14 26.26
CA LEU A 48 -35.15 4.82 27.68
C LEU A 48 -35.38 3.32 27.95
N HIS A 49 -34.58 2.45 27.35
CA HIS A 49 -34.33 1.12 27.90
C HIS A 49 -32.92 0.68 27.48
N PRO A 50 -32.15 -0.02 28.32
CA PRO A 50 -30.89 -0.63 27.90
C PRO A 50 -31.21 -1.61 26.75
N PRO A 51 -30.31 -1.80 25.78
CA PRO A 51 -30.55 -2.79 24.74
C PRO A 51 -30.73 -4.13 25.44
N LEU A 52 -31.89 -4.76 25.24
CA LEU A 52 -32.08 -6.15 25.60
C LEU A 52 -31.01 -6.93 24.84
N ASP A 53 -30.01 -7.40 25.57
CA ASP A 53 -29.04 -8.36 25.05
C ASP A 53 -29.80 -9.63 24.71
N TRP A 54 -30.23 -9.71 23.46
CA TRP A 54 -30.92 -10.87 22.88
C TRP A 54 -30.09 -12.16 23.05
N SER A 55 -28.77 -12.05 23.21
CA SER A 55 -27.89 -13.22 23.37
C SER A 55 -27.88 -13.77 24.81
N ALA A 56 -28.14 -12.93 25.82
CA ALA A 56 -28.24 -13.36 27.21
C ALA A 56 -29.48 -14.24 27.49
N ALA A 57 -30.51 -14.18 26.64
CA ALA A 57 -31.76 -14.92 26.83
C ALA A 57 -31.74 -16.38 26.33
N HIS A 58 -30.76 -16.76 25.49
CA HIS A 58 -30.84 -18.02 24.73
C HIS A 58 -29.63 -18.95 24.79
N GLY A 59 -28.58 -18.63 25.56
CA GLY A 59 -27.53 -19.61 25.92
C GLY A 59 -26.89 -20.34 24.74
N LEU A 60 -26.76 -19.70 23.58
CA LEU A 60 -26.13 -20.30 22.41
C LEU A 60 -24.61 -20.08 22.45
N PRO A 61 -23.80 -21.13 22.20
CA PRO A 61 -22.35 -20.98 22.13
C PRO A 61 -22.01 -20.02 20.98
N GLN A 62 -21.07 -19.10 21.23
CA GLN A 62 -20.45 -18.27 20.19
C GLN A 62 -19.98 -19.19 19.06
N ALA A 63 -20.57 -19.13 17.87
CA ALA A 63 -20.19 -20.01 16.77
C ALA A 63 -18.78 -19.62 16.27
N PRO A 64 -17.74 -20.45 16.46
CA PRO A 64 -16.36 -20.09 16.13
C PRO A 64 -16.09 -19.89 14.61
N GLY A 65 -17.02 -20.29 13.73
CA GLY A 65 -16.74 -20.42 12.29
C GLY A 65 -16.75 -19.14 11.44
N VAL A 66 -17.36 -18.03 11.87
CA VAL A 66 -17.50 -16.85 10.97
C VAL A 66 -16.22 -16.02 10.91
N VAL A 67 -15.52 -15.87 12.04
CA VAL A 67 -14.28 -15.08 12.13
C VAL A 67 -13.11 -15.87 11.53
N GLU A 68 -13.06 -17.19 11.76
CA GLU A 68 -12.04 -18.09 11.20
C GLU A 68 -12.10 -18.15 9.67
N ALA A 69 -13.31 -18.18 9.09
CA ALA A 69 -13.49 -18.19 7.63
C ALA A 69 -13.05 -16.86 6.97
N GLN A 70 -13.30 -15.71 7.61
CA GLN A 70 -12.86 -14.41 7.11
C GLN A 70 -11.34 -14.22 7.21
N GLN A 71 -10.72 -14.72 8.28
CA GLN A 71 -9.27 -14.71 8.43
C GLN A 71 -8.61 -15.61 7.39
N GLY A 72 -9.07 -16.84 7.19
CA GLY A 72 -8.52 -17.75 6.18
C GLY A 72 -8.57 -17.21 4.75
N ALA A 73 -9.64 -16.49 4.38
CA ALA A 73 -9.76 -15.86 3.07
C ALA A 73 -8.76 -14.69 2.87
N ALA A 74 -8.53 -13.89 3.91
CA ALA A 74 -7.56 -12.80 3.88
C ALA A 74 -6.12 -13.34 3.78
N GLU A 75 -5.82 -14.44 4.47
CA GLU A 75 -4.52 -15.09 4.41
C GLU A 75 -4.23 -15.71 3.03
N ALA A 76 -5.20 -16.41 2.45
CA ALA A 76 -5.09 -16.96 1.10
C ALA A 76 -4.88 -15.87 0.04
N ALA A 77 -5.48 -14.68 0.23
CA ALA A 77 -5.27 -13.55 -0.67
C ALA A 77 -3.82 -13.04 -0.60
N VAL A 78 -3.21 -12.98 0.59
CA VAL A 78 -1.79 -12.62 0.73
C VAL A 78 -0.90 -13.65 0.06
N ASP A 79 -1.18 -14.94 0.24
CA ASP A 79 -0.39 -16.01 -0.39
C ASP A 79 -0.46 -15.95 -1.92
N GLY A 80 -1.65 -15.66 -2.47
CA GLY A 80 -1.83 -15.41 -3.90
C GLY A 80 -1.01 -14.22 -4.42
N LEU A 81 -0.96 -13.12 -3.66
CA LEU A 81 -0.14 -11.96 -3.99
C LEU A 81 1.37 -12.26 -3.88
N VAL A 82 1.79 -13.05 -2.89
CA VAL A 82 3.19 -13.51 -2.78
C VAL A 82 3.57 -14.38 -3.97
N ALA A 83 2.68 -15.24 -4.46
CA ALA A 83 2.92 -16.00 -5.68
C ALA A 83 3.04 -15.09 -6.92
N ALA A 84 2.19 -14.06 -7.01
CA ALA A 84 2.20 -13.08 -8.11
C ALA A 84 3.47 -12.23 -8.19
N LEU A 85 4.29 -12.17 -7.12
CA LEU A 85 5.63 -11.58 -7.17
C LEU A 85 6.58 -12.31 -8.13
N LYS A 86 6.24 -13.50 -8.61
CA LYS A 86 7.04 -14.29 -9.55
C LYS A 86 6.43 -14.36 -10.96
N ASP A 87 5.39 -13.55 -11.22
CA ASP A 87 4.71 -13.54 -12.51
C ASP A 87 5.65 -13.12 -13.66
N ALA A 88 5.38 -13.62 -14.88
CA ALA A 88 6.16 -13.28 -16.05
C ALA A 88 6.08 -11.78 -16.40
N ASP A 89 4.91 -11.17 -16.18
CA ASP A 89 4.63 -9.77 -16.44
C ASP A 89 5.15 -8.86 -15.30
N PRO A 90 6.10 -7.94 -15.55
CA PRO A 90 6.56 -6.97 -14.55
C PRO A 90 5.44 -6.10 -13.99
N GLY A 91 4.39 -5.79 -14.76
CA GLY A 91 3.23 -5.05 -14.31
C GLY A 91 2.47 -5.77 -13.19
N VAL A 92 2.32 -7.10 -13.31
CA VAL A 92 1.71 -7.95 -12.28
C VAL A 92 2.59 -8.01 -11.05
N ARG A 93 3.90 -8.26 -11.19
CA ARG A 93 4.84 -8.30 -10.06
C ARG A 93 4.86 -6.98 -9.27
N ARG A 94 4.93 -5.85 -9.97
CA ARG A 94 4.89 -4.50 -9.38
C ARG A 94 3.60 -4.24 -8.62
N THR A 95 2.47 -4.64 -9.21
CA THR A 95 1.14 -4.48 -8.58
C THR A 95 1.01 -5.35 -7.35
N ALA A 96 1.48 -6.58 -7.41
CA ALA A 96 1.54 -7.50 -6.27
C ALA A 96 2.39 -6.91 -5.12
N ALA A 97 3.59 -6.41 -5.42
CA ALA A 97 4.46 -5.77 -4.43
C ALA A 97 3.76 -4.57 -3.75
N GLY A 98 3.13 -3.69 -4.53
CA GLY A 98 2.39 -2.55 -4.00
C GLY A 98 1.20 -2.95 -3.13
N ALA A 99 0.43 -3.96 -3.53
CA ALA A 99 -0.69 -4.46 -2.75
C ALA A 99 -0.23 -5.08 -1.42
N LEU A 100 0.87 -5.84 -1.42
CA LEU A 100 1.45 -6.45 -0.21
C LEU A 100 1.92 -5.39 0.79
N GLY A 101 2.54 -4.31 0.32
CA GLY A 101 2.91 -3.15 1.15
C GLY A 101 1.70 -2.50 1.82
N GLN A 102 0.65 -2.22 1.04
CA GLN A 102 -0.59 -1.62 1.53
C GLN A 102 -1.33 -2.49 2.55
N ILE A 103 -1.32 -3.81 2.36
CA ILE A 103 -1.91 -4.75 3.31
C ILE A 103 -1.09 -4.78 4.62
N GLY A 104 0.23 -4.54 4.54
CA GLY A 104 1.12 -4.57 5.70
C GLY A 104 1.38 -5.98 6.24
N ALA A 105 1.25 -7.01 5.39
CA ALA A 105 1.36 -8.39 5.82
C ALA A 105 2.84 -8.81 5.97
N ALA A 106 3.33 -8.88 7.21
CA ALA A 106 4.70 -9.30 7.52
C ALA A 106 5.11 -10.66 6.92
N ARG A 107 4.15 -11.56 6.64
CA ARG A 107 4.42 -12.84 5.97
C ARG A 107 4.95 -12.67 4.53
N ALA A 108 4.70 -11.53 3.89
CA ALA A 108 5.13 -11.23 2.54
C ALA A 108 6.59 -10.76 2.44
N VAL A 109 7.23 -10.44 3.58
CA VAL A 109 8.58 -9.87 3.64
C VAL A 109 9.62 -10.73 2.89
N PRO A 110 9.69 -12.06 3.06
CA PRO A 110 10.65 -12.87 2.29
C PRO A 110 10.47 -12.75 0.78
N GLY A 111 9.23 -12.79 0.28
CA GLY A 111 8.94 -12.63 -1.15
C GLY A 111 9.28 -11.24 -1.68
N LEU A 112 9.02 -10.20 -0.89
CA LEU A 112 9.38 -8.82 -1.24
C LEU A 112 10.90 -8.60 -1.20
N VAL A 113 11.63 -9.23 -0.28
CA VAL A 113 13.10 -9.22 -0.24
C VAL A 113 13.68 -9.90 -1.49
N ASP A 114 13.08 -11.00 -1.95
CA ASP A 114 13.48 -11.62 -3.22
C ASP A 114 13.23 -10.68 -4.42
N ALA A 115 12.10 -9.96 -4.42
CA ALA A 115 11.75 -8.98 -5.46
C ALA A 115 12.69 -7.76 -5.52
N LEU A 116 13.53 -7.53 -4.50
CA LEU A 116 14.61 -6.52 -4.58
C LEU A 116 15.67 -6.88 -5.64
N LYS A 117 15.70 -8.13 -6.12
CA LYS A 117 16.63 -8.60 -7.16
C LYS A 117 15.96 -8.69 -8.53
N ASP A 118 14.77 -8.13 -8.69
CA ASP A 118 14.05 -8.19 -9.96
C ASP A 118 14.82 -7.49 -11.09
N ARG A 119 14.70 -8.03 -12.30
CA ARG A 119 15.29 -7.42 -13.51
C ARG A 119 14.69 -6.05 -13.84
N ASP A 120 13.45 -5.81 -13.42
CA ASP A 120 12.73 -4.59 -13.67
C ASP A 120 12.89 -3.61 -12.50
N ALA A 121 13.40 -2.41 -12.78
CA ALA A 121 13.68 -1.42 -11.75
C ALA A 121 12.42 -0.86 -11.07
N ASP A 122 11.26 -0.84 -11.76
CA ASP A 122 10.00 -0.41 -11.16
C ASP A 122 9.48 -1.45 -10.18
N VAL A 123 9.68 -2.75 -10.47
CA VAL A 123 9.39 -3.84 -9.52
C VAL A 123 10.30 -3.72 -8.29
N ARG A 124 11.62 -3.55 -8.47
CA ARG A 124 12.56 -3.36 -7.36
C ARG A 124 12.18 -2.16 -6.49
N SER A 125 11.93 -1.02 -7.13
CA SER A 125 11.52 0.23 -6.47
C SER A 125 10.23 0.05 -5.66
N LYS A 126 9.25 -0.68 -6.22
CA LYS A 126 7.98 -0.95 -5.54
C LYS A 126 8.12 -1.94 -4.39
N ALA A 127 8.99 -2.93 -4.52
CA ALA A 127 9.32 -3.86 -3.43
C ALA A 127 10.02 -3.14 -2.27
N VAL A 128 10.97 -2.24 -2.56
CA VAL A 128 11.60 -1.38 -1.55
C VAL A 128 10.56 -0.58 -0.77
N GLN A 129 9.67 0.13 -1.47
CA GLN A 129 8.61 0.92 -0.83
C GLN A 129 7.71 0.04 0.05
N ALA A 130 7.28 -1.12 -0.46
CA ALA A 130 6.42 -2.05 0.27
C ALA A 130 7.09 -2.57 1.55
N LEU A 131 8.40 -2.82 1.53
CA LEU A 131 9.15 -3.25 2.71
C LEU A 131 9.24 -2.14 3.78
N GLY A 132 9.42 -0.88 3.36
CA GLY A 132 9.34 0.28 4.26
C GLY A 132 7.96 0.43 4.90
N GLU A 133 6.90 0.34 4.09
CA GLU A 133 5.49 0.41 4.55
C GLU A 133 5.14 -0.70 5.56
N ILE A 134 5.70 -1.90 5.37
CA ILE A 134 5.53 -3.03 6.31
C ILE A 134 6.31 -2.77 7.61
N GLY A 135 7.51 -2.19 7.53
CA GLY A 135 8.31 -1.82 8.69
C GLY A 135 8.97 -3.01 9.43
N ASP A 136 9.13 -4.16 8.77
CA ASP A 136 9.68 -5.36 9.39
C ASP A 136 11.21 -5.39 9.33
N ALA A 137 11.86 -5.54 10.48
CA ALA A 137 13.32 -5.55 10.60
C ALA A 137 14.03 -6.64 9.76
N ARG A 138 13.33 -7.71 9.37
CA ARG A 138 13.88 -8.74 8.46
C ARG A 138 14.22 -8.17 7.07
N ALA A 139 13.63 -7.04 6.69
CA ALA A 139 13.89 -6.37 5.42
C ALA A 139 15.21 -5.58 5.40
N VAL A 140 15.75 -5.20 6.56
CA VAL A 140 16.85 -4.23 6.69
C VAL A 140 18.07 -4.62 5.86
N GLN A 141 18.50 -5.89 5.92
CA GLN A 141 19.66 -6.34 5.15
C GLN A 141 19.45 -6.27 3.64
N GLY A 142 18.24 -6.60 3.16
CA GLY A 142 17.88 -6.48 1.75
C GLY A 142 17.87 -5.02 1.29
N LEU A 143 17.28 -4.15 2.09
CA LEU A 143 17.21 -2.70 1.82
C LEU A 143 18.59 -2.03 1.85
N MET A 144 19.49 -2.45 2.75
CA MET A 144 20.89 -2.00 2.74
C MET A 144 21.60 -2.35 1.43
N GLY A 145 21.32 -3.52 0.84
CA GLY A 145 21.82 -3.86 -0.49
C GLY A 145 21.27 -2.94 -1.59
N ALA A 146 19.98 -2.59 -1.52
CA ALA A 146 19.30 -1.72 -2.48
C ALA A 146 19.83 -0.27 -2.47
N LEU A 147 20.56 0.17 -1.43
CA LEU A 147 21.29 1.44 -1.43
C LEU A 147 22.40 1.53 -2.49
N THR A 148 22.76 0.42 -3.14
CA THR A 148 23.79 0.37 -4.20
C THR A 148 23.20 0.03 -5.57
N ASP A 149 21.88 0.04 -5.72
CA ASP A 149 21.20 -0.25 -6.97
C ASP A 149 21.62 0.70 -8.11
N GLU A 150 21.66 0.20 -9.34
CA GLU A 150 21.97 1.00 -10.53
C GLU A 150 20.97 2.16 -10.71
N ASN A 151 19.71 1.92 -10.33
CA ASN A 151 18.61 2.86 -10.49
C ASN A 151 18.56 3.84 -9.30
N VAL A 152 18.58 5.14 -9.62
CA VAL A 152 18.58 6.22 -8.63
C VAL A 152 17.33 6.19 -7.73
N SER A 153 16.16 5.90 -8.30
CA SER A 153 14.90 5.85 -7.55
C SER A 153 14.90 4.68 -6.56
N VAL A 154 15.47 3.53 -6.93
CA VAL A 154 15.60 2.38 -6.02
C VAL A 154 16.49 2.75 -4.84
N ARG A 155 17.66 3.36 -5.07
CA ARG A 155 18.56 3.81 -4.00
C ARG A 155 17.89 4.83 -3.08
N ALA A 156 17.18 5.80 -3.65
CA ALA A 156 16.51 6.86 -2.89
C ALA A 156 15.37 6.31 -2.02
N HIS A 157 14.55 5.38 -2.57
CA HIS A 157 13.53 4.69 -1.79
C HIS A 157 14.13 3.79 -0.72
N ALA A 158 15.26 3.13 -0.99
CA ALA A 158 15.91 2.26 -0.02
C ALA A 158 16.39 3.06 1.20
N ALA A 159 16.97 4.24 0.96
CA ALA A 159 17.33 5.15 2.05
C ALA A 159 16.11 5.57 2.87
N ALA A 160 15.02 6.00 2.22
CA ALA A 160 13.79 6.39 2.91
C ALA A 160 13.20 5.23 3.74
N SER A 161 13.05 4.04 3.17
CA SER A 161 12.48 2.88 3.85
C SER A 161 13.34 2.40 5.03
N LEU A 162 14.67 2.55 4.95
CA LEU A 162 15.55 2.26 6.10
C LEU A 162 15.36 3.26 7.24
N GLY A 163 15.11 4.54 6.93
CA GLY A 163 14.73 5.57 7.91
C GLY A 163 13.39 5.26 8.58
N GLU A 164 12.38 4.90 7.78
CA GLU A 164 11.05 4.51 8.27
C GLU A 164 11.10 3.29 9.20
N ILE A 165 11.95 2.30 8.91
CA ILE A 165 12.15 1.13 9.78
C ILE A 165 12.90 1.52 11.07
N GLY A 166 13.85 2.45 10.99
CA GLY A 166 14.55 2.97 12.16
C GLY A 166 15.58 2.01 12.79
N ASP A 167 15.98 0.94 12.10
CA ASP A 167 16.96 -0.02 12.64
C ASP A 167 18.38 0.55 12.55
N SER A 168 19.02 0.75 13.71
CA SER A 168 20.41 1.23 13.86
C SER A 168 21.47 0.44 13.07
N LYS A 169 21.17 -0.79 12.63
CA LYS A 169 22.05 -1.58 11.74
C LYS A 169 22.24 -0.93 10.37
N ALA A 170 21.30 -0.08 9.95
CA ALA A 170 21.35 0.59 8.65
C ALA A 170 22.28 1.81 8.64
N VAL A 171 22.71 2.32 9.81
CA VAL A 171 23.42 3.60 9.95
C VAL A 171 24.68 3.65 9.10
N ASP A 172 25.54 2.64 9.15
CA ASP A 172 26.80 2.67 8.42
C ASP A 172 26.58 2.64 6.89
N ALA A 173 25.57 1.92 6.42
CA ALA A 173 25.21 1.89 5.01
C ALA A 173 24.57 3.22 4.54
N LEU A 174 23.74 3.83 5.37
CA LEU A 174 23.17 5.16 5.10
C LEU A 174 24.26 6.24 5.12
N VAL A 175 25.22 6.16 6.03
CA VAL A 175 26.41 7.04 6.06
C VAL A 175 27.18 6.97 4.74
N ALA A 176 27.37 5.77 4.17
CA ALA A 176 27.97 5.64 2.85
C ALA A 176 27.11 6.29 1.75
N ALA A 177 25.78 6.17 1.82
CA ALA A 177 24.84 6.76 0.86
C ALA A 177 24.77 8.30 0.91
N VAL A 178 25.23 8.94 2.00
CA VAL A 178 25.42 10.41 2.05
C VAL A 178 26.42 10.90 1.01
N ALA A 179 27.29 10.04 0.48
CA ALA A 179 28.23 10.36 -0.59
C ALA A 179 27.75 9.92 -2.00
N ASP A 180 26.48 9.56 -2.17
CA ASP A 180 25.95 9.12 -3.47
C ASP A 180 26.08 10.21 -4.56
N LYS A 181 26.26 9.78 -5.81
CA LYS A 181 26.32 10.66 -6.98
C LYS A 181 25.06 11.50 -7.19
N SER A 182 23.91 11.02 -6.74
CA SER A 182 22.63 11.71 -6.86
C SER A 182 22.34 12.53 -5.60
N PRO A 183 22.07 13.85 -5.72
CA PRO A 183 21.69 14.68 -4.58
C PRO A 183 20.39 14.20 -3.91
N ASP A 184 19.47 13.59 -4.66
CA ASP A 184 18.24 13.03 -4.10
C ASP A 184 18.52 11.86 -3.15
N VAL A 185 19.44 10.96 -3.53
CA VAL A 185 19.85 9.85 -2.68
C VAL A 185 20.57 10.37 -1.44
N ARG A 186 21.51 11.31 -1.59
CA ARG A 186 22.22 11.95 -0.47
C ARG A 186 21.22 12.56 0.53
N ARG A 187 20.24 13.32 0.02
CA ARG A 187 19.20 13.95 0.84
C ARG A 187 18.34 12.92 1.58
N ARG A 188 17.93 11.83 0.92
CA ARG A 188 17.14 10.77 1.55
C ARG A 188 17.94 10.01 2.61
N ALA A 189 19.22 9.75 2.37
CA ALA A 189 20.11 9.14 3.35
C ALA A 189 20.27 10.02 4.60
N ILE A 190 20.48 11.33 4.41
CA ILE A 190 20.55 12.30 5.52
C ILE A 190 19.25 12.32 6.33
N GLN A 191 18.10 12.35 5.65
CA GLN A 191 16.80 12.31 6.32
C GLN A 191 16.64 11.03 7.15
N ALA A 192 16.96 9.87 6.57
CA ALA A 192 16.89 8.59 7.26
C ALA A 192 17.84 8.52 8.48
N LEU A 193 19.04 9.10 8.38
CA LEU A 193 19.96 9.19 9.52
C LEU A 193 19.41 10.06 10.66
N ALA A 194 18.70 11.14 10.32
CA ALA A 194 18.00 11.98 11.30
C ALA A 194 16.86 11.22 11.98
N GLU A 195 16.05 10.49 11.21
CA GLU A 195 14.95 9.64 11.71
C GLU A 195 15.46 8.52 12.64
N ILE A 196 16.63 7.93 12.34
CA ILE A 196 17.25 6.92 13.21
C ILE A 196 17.84 7.56 14.48
N GLY A 197 18.36 8.78 14.39
CA GLY A 197 18.85 9.52 15.56
C GLY A 197 20.22 9.06 16.08
N ASP A 198 20.97 8.27 15.32
CA ASP A 198 22.24 7.69 15.79
C ASP A 198 23.42 8.67 15.62
N ALA A 199 24.08 9.00 16.73
CA ALA A 199 25.20 9.92 16.77
C ALA A 199 26.41 9.52 15.90
N ARG A 200 26.53 8.23 15.53
CA ARG A 200 27.56 7.76 14.57
C ARG A 200 27.47 8.47 13.21
N ALA A 201 26.31 9.03 12.87
CA ALA A 201 26.11 9.78 11.64
C ALA A 201 26.73 11.19 11.63
N LEU A 202 27.03 11.77 12.80
CA LEU A 202 27.34 13.20 12.93
C LEU A 202 28.57 13.65 12.11
N ASP A 203 29.60 12.81 12.02
CA ASP A 203 30.79 13.13 11.23
C ASP A 203 30.48 13.21 9.73
N ALA A 204 29.63 12.31 9.22
CA ALA A 204 29.22 12.29 7.83
C ALA A 204 28.30 13.48 7.52
N LEU A 205 27.35 13.78 8.40
CA LEU A 205 26.46 14.94 8.27
C LEU A 205 27.23 16.26 8.30
N THR A 206 28.26 16.37 9.16
CA THR A 206 29.12 17.55 9.23
C THR A 206 29.88 17.79 7.93
N LYS A 207 30.32 16.72 7.26
CA LYS A 207 30.91 16.82 5.91
C LYS A 207 29.87 17.27 4.87
N ALA A 208 28.64 16.75 4.95
CA ALA A 208 27.54 17.10 4.05
C ALA A 208 27.07 18.56 4.15
N LEU A 209 27.43 19.29 5.22
CA LEU A 209 27.25 20.75 5.27
C LEU A 209 28.02 21.52 4.19
N LYS A 210 29.01 20.87 3.55
CA LYS A 210 29.82 21.43 2.45
C LYS A 210 29.42 20.86 1.08
N ASP A 211 28.31 20.12 1.00
CA ASP A 211 27.83 19.54 -0.25
C ASP A 211 27.57 20.62 -1.32
N GLU A 212 27.76 20.27 -2.60
CA GLU A 212 27.48 21.17 -3.73
C GLU A 212 25.99 21.55 -3.80
N ASP A 213 25.10 20.63 -3.45
CA ASP A 213 23.67 20.81 -3.52
C ASP A 213 23.14 21.52 -2.26
N VAL A 214 22.38 22.59 -2.48
CA VAL A 214 21.86 23.44 -1.40
C VAL A 214 20.86 22.67 -0.52
N SER A 215 20.05 21.79 -1.11
CA SER A 215 19.07 20.99 -0.38
C SER A 215 19.76 19.94 0.50
N VAL A 216 20.86 19.36 0.03
CA VAL A 216 21.69 18.44 0.82
C VAL A 216 22.29 19.16 2.02
N ARG A 217 22.92 20.34 1.82
CA ARG A 217 23.46 21.15 2.93
C ARG A 217 22.41 21.51 3.98
N ARG A 218 21.23 21.93 3.54
CA ARG A 218 20.11 22.28 4.44
C ARG A 218 19.63 21.06 5.23
N SER A 219 19.52 19.91 4.57
CA SER A 219 19.08 18.67 5.22
C SER A 219 20.12 18.21 6.26
N ALA A 220 21.42 18.34 5.96
CA ALA A 220 22.48 18.02 6.90
C ALA A 220 22.43 18.90 8.15
N ALA A 221 22.20 20.21 7.99
CA ALA A 221 22.05 21.13 9.12
C ALA A 221 20.84 20.77 10.01
N SER A 222 19.70 20.43 9.40
CA SER A 222 18.51 19.98 10.15
C SER A 222 18.80 18.68 10.90
N ALA A 223 19.37 17.68 10.22
CA ALA A 223 19.69 16.38 10.79
C ALA A 223 20.65 16.48 11.99
N ILE A 224 21.69 17.33 11.90
CA ILE A 224 22.61 17.56 13.02
C ILE A 224 21.88 18.17 14.22
N ALA A 225 21.00 19.14 13.99
CA ALA A 225 20.22 19.75 15.06
C ALA A 225 19.25 18.74 15.71
N GLU A 226 18.56 17.92 14.90
CA GLU A 226 17.64 16.89 15.39
C GLU A 226 18.35 15.84 16.24
N ILE A 227 19.48 15.30 15.77
CA ILE A 227 20.30 14.33 16.51
C ILE A 227 20.90 14.96 17.77
N GLY A 228 21.41 16.20 17.67
CA GLY A 228 22.07 16.90 18.78
C GLY A 228 21.12 17.33 19.91
N ASP A 229 19.88 17.69 19.58
CA ASP A 229 18.84 18.05 20.57
C ASP A 229 18.28 16.83 21.31
N GLY A 230 18.66 15.60 20.92
CA GLY A 230 18.04 14.36 21.42
C GLY A 230 16.54 14.27 21.10
N ARG A 231 16.05 15.15 20.21
CA ARG A 231 14.70 15.07 19.67
C ARG A 231 14.70 13.91 18.70
N ASN A 232 14.30 12.76 19.20
CA ASN A 232 13.84 11.66 18.39
C ASN A 232 12.37 11.96 18.06
N PRO A 233 12.02 12.57 16.89
CA PRO A 233 10.65 12.49 16.45
C PRO A 233 10.44 11.02 16.13
N HIS A 234 9.91 10.27 17.09
CA HIS A 234 9.40 8.91 16.94
C HIS A 234 8.83 8.69 15.53
N PRO A 235 8.98 7.46 14.98
CA PRO A 235 8.77 7.18 13.57
C PRO A 235 7.44 7.80 13.18
N HIS A 236 7.43 8.80 12.32
CA HIS A 236 6.17 9.19 11.71
C HIS A 236 5.73 7.94 10.95
N PRO A 237 4.66 7.24 11.38
CA PRO A 237 4.01 6.41 10.39
C PRO A 237 3.46 7.48 9.45
N HIS A 238 4.04 7.66 8.26
CA HIS A 238 3.23 8.25 7.21
C HIS A 238 1.96 7.41 7.21
N PRO A 239 0.79 7.98 7.56
CA PRO A 239 -0.43 7.26 7.34
C PRO A 239 -0.62 7.35 5.83
N HIS A 240 0.05 6.48 5.07
CA HIS A 240 -0.72 5.83 4.03
C HIS A 240 -1.94 5.28 4.75
N PRO A 241 -3.16 5.64 4.32
CA PRO A 241 -4.36 5.30 5.06
C PRO A 241 -4.36 3.80 5.24
N ARG A 242 -3.90 3.33 6.40
CA ARG A 242 -4.23 2.01 6.88
C ARG A 242 -5.74 2.09 6.90
N VAL A 243 -6.39 1.25 6.12
CA VAL A 243 -7.78 0.89 6.37
C VAL A 243 -7.75 0.20 7.74
N ARG A 244 -7.65 0.99 8.80
CA ARG A 244 -7.90 0.54 10.16
C ARG A 244 -9.40 0.32 10.16
N LEU A 245 -9.80 -0.92 9.93
CA LEU A 245 -11.08 -1.39 10.44
C LEU A 245 -10.98 -1.19 11.95
N ASN A 246 -11.53 -0.08 12.45
CA ASN A 246 -11.52 0.31 13.85
C ASN A 246 -12.17 -0.81 14.67
N TRP A 247 -11.34 -1.62 15.32
CA TRP A 247 -11.78 -2.46 16.42
C TRP A 247 -11.17 -1.88 17.71
N ARG A 248 -12.01 -1.31 18.55
CA ARG A 248 -11.66 -0.91 19.92
C ARG A 248 -12.38 -1.84 20.90
N PRO A 249 -11.65 -2.58 21.76
CA PRO A 249 -12.25 -3.20 22.93
C PRO A 249 -12.12 -2.21 24.09
N GLU A 250 -13.19 -1.47 24.42
CA GLU A 250 -13.23 -0.71 25.67
C GLU A 250 -13.90 -1.53 26.77
N ILE A 251 -13.04 -2.07 27.64
CA ILE A 251 -13.09 -2.05 29.12
C ILE A 251 -14.49 -1.99 29.73
N VAL A 252 -14.94 -3.15 30.21
CA VAL A 252 -16.09 -3.31 31.12
C VAL A 252 -15.60 -3.12 32.56
N ARG A 253 -16.16 -2.14 33.28
CA ARG A 253 -16.35 -2.18 34.74
C ARG A 253 -17.83 -2.01 35.01
#